data_AF-A0A3C2DZP1-F1
#
_entry.id   AF-A0A3C2DZP1-F1
#
_cell.length_a   1.000
_cell.length_b   1.000
_cell.length_c   1.000
_cell.angle_alpha   90.00
_cell.angle_beta   90.00
_cell.angle_gamma   90.00
#
_symmetry.space_group_name_H-M   'P 1'
#
loop_
_entity.id
_entity.type
_entity.pdbx_description
1 polymer ?
#
loop_
_entity_poly.entity_id
_entity_poly.type
_entity_poly.pdbx_seq_one_letter_code
_entity_poly.pdbx_strand_id
1 'polypeptide(L)'
;MATQQHIVSSYDEELEHLNKTIMQMGGIAESQLDRAIQSILKRDSAMAQKVVKGDHKVDELEHEVANFTVRLLALRQPMAVDLRNIIAALKISSDIERIADYASNVAKRAIALSQFPEVNLVQTVPRMGRQVQQMFKNILDAYAQRDAEKARRVWKSDEEVDEMYTSIFRELLTYMMEDPRSITVCTHLVFMAKNLERVGDHVTNIAENIHFFVHGKPMPENRPKFEESYYKVMKQAEQDAFPEKAKTAKKKTKKAPRKKPAKE
;
A
#
# COMPACT_ATOMS: atom_id res chain seq x y z
N MET A 1 40.48 24.94 5.32
CA MET A 1 39.55 24.48 6.37
C MET A 1 38.15 25.08 6.19
N ALA A 2 37.99 26.39 6.00
CA ALA A 2 36.67 27.00 5.73
C ALA A 2 35.91 26.40 4.53
N THR A 3 36.57 26.19 3.38
CA THR A 3 35.94 25.64 2.17
C THR A 3 35.42 24.21 2.36
N GLN A 4 36.14 23.40 3.14
CA GLN A 4 35.79 22.01 3.41
C GLN A 4 34.62 21.92 4.40
N GLN A 5 34.56 22.83 5.38
CA GLN A 5 33.38 23.02 6.25
C GLN A 5 32.15 23.49 5.47
N HIS A 6 32.31 24.42 4.52
CA HIS A 6 31.20 24.86 3.66
C HIS A 6 30.67 23.76 2.74
N ILE A 7 31.54 22.91 2.19
CA ILE A 7 31.14 21.77 1.34
C ILE A 7 30.35 20.72 2.13
N VAL A 8 30.73 20.45 3.37
CA VAL A 8 30.03 19.50 4.26
C VAL A 8 28.69 20.07 4.72
N SER A 9 28.64 21.33 5.17
CA SER A 9 27.37 22.01 5.54
C SER A 9 26.35 22.01 4.40
N SER A 10 26.80 22.34 3.19
CA SER A 10 25.96 22.33 1.99
C SER A 10 25.42 20.93 1.65
N TYR A 11 26.18 19.87 1.92
CA TYR A 11 25.73 18.50 1.67
C TYR A 11 24.69 18.03 2.70
N ASP A 12 24.89 18.38 3.97
CA ASP A 12 23.90 18.08 5.03
C ASP A 12 22.58 18.82 4.76
N GLU A 13 22.65 20.08 4.30
CA GLU A 13 21.48 20.87 3.87
C GLU A 13 20.76 20.22 2.67
N GLU A 14 21.49 19.69 1.69
CA GLU A 14 20.93 18.95 0.56
C GLU A 14 20.20 17.67 1.03
N LEU A 15 20.80 16.89 1.93
CA LEU A 15 20.15 15.70 2.51
C LEU A 15 18.91 16.06 3.35
N GLU A 16 18.95 17.17 4.09
CA GLU A 16 17.80 17.67 4.84
C GLU A 16 16.68 18.12 3.90
N HIS A 17 17.00 18.78 2.79
CA HIS A 17 16.04 19.15 1.76
C HIS A 17 15.34 17.91 1.18
N LEU A 18 16.09 16.86 0.82
CA LEU A 18 15.53 15.60 0.35
C LEU A 18 14.52 15.01 1.35
N ASN A 19 14.87 14.95 2.64
CA ASN A 19 13.97 14.45 3.68
C ASN A 19 12.72 15.33 3.84
N LYS A 20 12.87 16.66 3.76
CA LYS A 20 11.74 17.61 3.81
C LYS A 20 10.78 17.39 2.64
N THR A 21 11.29 17.18 1.43
CA THR A 21 10.47 16.91 0.24
C THR A 21 9.69 15.60 0.40
N ILE A 22 10.32 14.53 0.90
CA ILE A 22 9.63 13.26 1.21
C ILE A 22 8.51 13.46 2.24
N MET A 23 8.77 14.19 3.34
CA MET A 23 7.76 14.46 4.36
C MET A 23 6.60 15.33 3.83
N GLN A 24 6.90 16.28 2.93
CA GLN A 24 5.89 17.07 2.24
C GLN A 24 5.00 16.20 1.34
N MET A 25 5.59 15.30 0.56
CA MET A 25 4.83 14.32 -0.23
C MET A 25 3.92 13.47 0.66
N GLY A 26 4.48 12.94 1.75
CA GLY A 26 3.75 12.12 2.72
C GLY A 26 2.53 12.84 3.31
N GLY A 27 2.68 14.11 3.73
CA GLY A 27 1.58 14.91 4.26
C GLY A 27 0.48 15.22 3.23
N ILE A 28 0.85 15.40 1.94
CA ILE A 28 -0.14 15.59 0.87
C ILE A 28 -0.91 14.28 0.64
N ALA A 29 -0.21 13.15 0.52
CA ALA A 29 -0.80 11.84 0.32
C ALA A 29 -1.70 11.41 1.51
N GLU A 30 -1.30 11.72 2.75
CA GLU A 30 -2.10 11.44 3.96
C GLU A 30 -3.42 12.23 3.91
N SER A 31 -3.35 13.51 3.54
CA SER A 31 -4.53 14.38 3.39
C SER A 31 -5.45 13.93 2.25
N GLN A 32 -4.89 13.47 1.14
CA GLN A 32 -5.65 12.90 0.03
C GLN A 32 -6.38 11.61 0.43
N LEU A 33 -5.69 10.71 1.13
CA LEU A 33 -6.26 9.47 1.63
C LEU A 33 -7.40 9.72 2.62
N ASP A 34 -7.19 10.62 3.59
CA ASP A 34 -8.24 11.03 4.55
C ASP A 34 -9.47 11.56 3.83
N ARG A 35 -9.28 12.52 2.91
CA ARG A 35 -10.39 13.11 2.13
C ARG A 35 -11.08 12.11 1.24
N ALA A 36 -10.36 11.16 0.64
CA ALA A 36 -10.96 10.08 -0.14
C ALA A 36 -11.88 9.24 0.74
N ILE A 37 -11.44 8.85 1.95
CA ILE A 37 -12.25 8.07 2.90
C ILE A 37 -13.45 8.89 3.41
N GLN A 38 -13.25 10.16 3.76
CA GLN A 38 -14.32 11.06 4.22
C GLN A 38 -15.37 11.31 3.13
N SER A 39 -14.97 11.38 1.87
CA SER A 39 -15.88 11.56 0.74
C SER A 39 -16.83 10.37 0.55
N ILE A 40 -16.41 9.16 0.91
CA ILE A 40 -17.28 7.97 0.94
C ILE A 40 -18.33 8.12 2.04
N LEU A 41 -17.90 8.43 3.26
CA LEU A 41 -18.78 8.55 4.44
C LEU A 41 -19.83 9.65 4.29
N LYS A 42 -19.40 10.80 3.77
CA LYS A 42 -20.25 11.99 3.63
C LYS A 42 -20.97 12.07 2.28
N ARG A 43 -20.68 11.13 1.37
CA ARG A 43 -21.12 11.17 -0.03
C ARG A 43 -20.80 12.50 -0.72
N ASP A 44 -19.66 13.08 -0.37
CA ASP A 44 -19.24 14.39 -0.82
C ASP A 44 -18.41 14.28 -2.10
N SER A 45 -19.09 14.34 -3.25
CA SER A 45 -18.45 14.32 -4.56
C SER A 45 -17.54 15.52 -4.81
N ALA A 46 -17.80 16.68 -4.20
CA ALA A 46 -16.93 17.85 -4.36
C ALA A 46 -15.60 17.64 -3.63
N MET A 47 -15.63 17.03 -2.44
CA MET A 47 -14.42 16.61 -1.72
C MET A 47 -13.62 15.58 -2.53
N ALA A 48 -14.29 14.57 -3.08
CA ALA A 48 -13.64 13.56 -3.91
C ALA A 48 -12.98 14.17 -5.16
N GLN A 49 -13.65 15.10 -5.85
CA GLN A 49 -13.07 15.79 -7.01
C GLN A 49 -11.83 16.62 -6.66
N LYS A 50 -11.78 17.22 -5.46
CA LYS A 50 -10.59 17.94 -4.99
C LYS A 50 -9.39 17.01 -4.80
N VAL A 51 -9.62 15.78 -4.31
CA VAL A 51 -8.56 14.76 -4.20
C VAL A 51 -8.00 14.42 -5.58
N VAL A 52 -8.88 14.08 -6.54
CA VAL A 52 -8.47 13.72 -7.91
C VAL A 52 -7.71 14.84 -8.61
N LYS A 53 -8.09 16.10 -8.41
CA LYS A 53 -7.38 17.24 -9.00
C LYS A 53 -6.03 17.51 -8.32
N GLY A 54 -5.86 17.14 -7.06
CA GLY A 54 -4.65 17.39 -6.29
C GLY A 54 -3.53 16.37 -6.51
N ASP A 55 -3.81 15.28 -7.23
CA ASP A 55 -2.91 14.13 -7.46
C ASP A 55 -1.56 14.54 -8.05
N HIS A 56 -1.58 15.33 -9.13
CA HIS A 56 -0.40 15.80 -9.88
C HIS A 56 0.68 16.46 -9.02
N LYS A 57 0.30 17.03 -7.87
CA LYS A 57 1.25 17.70 -6.98
C LYS A 57 2.23 16.71 -6.34
N VAL A 58 1.80 15.46 -6.11
CA VAL A 58 2.67 14.40 -5.59
C VAL A 58 3.61 13.92 -6.70
N ASP A 59 3.12 13.78 -7.93
CA ASP A 59 3.92 13.42 -9.11
C ASP A 59 5.06 14.43 -9.36
N GLU A 60 4.76 15.72 -9.29
CA GLU A 60 5.76 16.79 -9.45
C GLU A 60 6.88 16.68 -8.40
N LEU A 61 6.52 16.41 -7.14
CA LEU A 61 7.49 16.23 -6.06
C LEU A 61 8.27 14.92 -6.19
N GLU A 62 7.66 13.85 -6.68
CA GLU A 62 8.35 12.59 -6.97
C GLU A 62 9.44 12.81 -8.01
N HIS A 63 9.12 13.53 -9.10
CA HIS A 63 10.07 13.88 -10.14
C HIS A 63 11.17 14.80 -9.63
N GLU A 64 10.85 15.74 -8.74
CA GLU A 64 11.85 16.56 -8.06
C GLU A 64 12.83 15.69 -7.25
N VAL A 65 12.31 14.76 -6.44
CA VAL A 65 13.12 13.83 -5.65
C VAL A 65 14.01 12.97 -6.55
N ALA A 66 13.47 12.44 -7.65
CA ALA A 66 14.23 11.63 -8.59
C ALA A 66 15.40 12.40 -9.20
N ASN A 67 15.13 13.60 -9.71
CA ASN A 67 16.16 14.47 -10.30
C ASN A 67 17.22 14.91 -9.28
N PHE A 68 16.79 15.23 -8.06
CA PHE A 68 17.69 15.65 -7.00
C PHE A 68 18.57 14.50 -6.51
N THR A 69 18.01 13.29 -6.41
CA THR A 69 18.74 12.07 -6.07
C THR A 69 19.85 11.78 -7.08
N VAL A 70 19.55 11.83 -8.38
CA VAL A 70 20.56 11.64 -9.44
C VAL A 70 21.69 12.66 -9.33
N ARG A 71 21.35 13.93 -9.07
CA ARG A 71 22.32 15.01 -8.88
C ARG A 71 23.22 14.75 -7.68
N LEU A 72 22.65 14.36 -6.54
CA LEU A 72 23.41 14.03 -5.33
C LEU A 72 24.40 12.88 -5.57
N LEU A 73 23.95 11.81 -6.22
CA LEU A 73 24.80 10.67 -6.55
C LEU A 73 25.96 11.06 -7.46
N ALA A 74 25.69 11.90 -8.47
CA ALA A 74 26.69 12.34 -9.43
C ALA A 74 27.73 13.31 -8.83
N LEU A 75 27.30 14.25 -7.97
CA LEU A 75 28.17 15.33 -7.48
C LEU A 75 28.90 15.00 -6.18
N ARG A 76 28.33 14.15 -5.32
CA ARG A 76 28.81 13.97 -3.93
C ARG A 76 29.42 12.60 -3.67
N GLN A 77 29.21 11.61 -4.55
CA GLN A 77 29.69 10.22 -4.39
C GLN A 77 29.46 9.68 -2.96
N PRO A 78 28.20 9.68 -2.47
CA PRO A 78 27.88 9.34 -1.09
C PRO A 78 28.24 7.89 -0.77
N MET A 79 28.63 7.64 0.48
CA MET A 79 29.11 6.33 0.93
C MET A 79 28.26 5.78 2.07
N ALA A 80 28.21 4.45 2.19
CA ALA A 80 27.60 3.72 3.29
C ALA A 80 26.18 4.22 3.67
N VAL A 81 26.05 4.93 4.80
CA VAL A 81 24.75 5.38 5.34
C VAL A 81 24.09 6.40 4.41
N ASP A 82 24.86 7.32 3.85
CA ASP A 82 24.31 8.41 3.04
C ASP A 82 23.81 7.89 1.70
N LEU A 83 24.53 6.94 1.10
CA LEU A 83 24.07 6.24 -0.10
C LEU A 83 22.76 5.50 0.19
N ARG A 84 22.66 4.80 1.32
CA ARG A 84 21.42 4.12 1.71
C ARG A 84 20.28 5.11 1.94
N ASN A 85 20.54 6.26 2.55
CA ASN A 85 19.54 7.30 2.76
C ASN A 85 18.97 7.81 1.43
N ILE A 86 19.85 8.16 0.49
CA ILE A 86 19.45 8.67 -0.83
C ILE A 86 18.65 7.62 -1.61
N ILE A 87 19.10 6.36 -1.63
CA ILE A 87 18.38 5.28 -2.31
C ILE A 87 17.05 4.96 -1.62
N ALA A 88 16.98 5.00 -0.29
CA ALA A 88 15.73 4.81 0.43
C ALA A 88 14.74 5.94 0.14
N ALA A 89 15.19 7.20 0.13
CA ALA A 89 14.35 8.35 -0.20
C ALA A 89 13.75 8.21 -1.62
N LEU A 90 14.55 7.82 -2.62
CA LEU A 90 14.06 7.59 -3.98
C LEU A 90 13.00 6.49 -4.08
N LYS A 91 13.16 5.39 -3.34
CA LYS A 91 12.16 4.32 -3.35
C LYS A 91 10.89 4.74 -2.61
N ILE A 92 11.05 5.39 -1.46
CA ILE A 92 9.94 5.87 -0.64
C ILE A 92 9.13 6.94 -1.37
N SER A 93 9.75 7.84 -2.15
CA SER A 93 8.99 8.81 -2.95
C SER A 93 8.06 8.13 -3.95
N SER A 94 8.53 7.08 -4.61
CA SER A 94 7.71 6.29 -5.53
C SER A 94 6.58 5.54 -4.81
N ASP A 95 6.84 4.96 -3.63
CA ASP A 95 5.78 4.33 -2.84
C ASP A 95 4.73 5.36 -2.37
N ILE A 96 5.13 6.59 -2.01
CA ILE A 96 4.21 7.67 -1.62
C ILE A 96 3.35 8.13 -2.82
N GLU A 97 3.94 8.26 -4.01
CA GLU A 97 3.19 8.55 -5.24
C GLU A 97 2.11 7.50 -5.49
N ARG A 98 2.45 6.21 -5.37
CA ARG A 98 1.47 5.13 -5.51
C ARG A 98 0.33 5.22 -4.51
N ILE A 99 0.62 5.61 -3.27
CA ILE A 99 -0.39 5.82 -2.23
C ILE A 99 -1.35 6.96 -2.61
N ALA A 100 -0.83 8.08 -3.11
CA ALA A 100 -1.63 9.20 -3.62
C ALA A 100 -2.54 8.76 -4.77
N ASP A 101 -1.98 8.02 -5.73
CA ASP A 101 -2.65 7.42 -6.88
C ASP A 101 -3.84 6.53 -6.45
N TYR A 102 -3.64 5.66 -5.46
CA TYR A 102 -4.71 4.81 -4.94
C TYR A 102 -5.76 5.62 -4.19
N ALA A 103 -5.39 6.66 -3.44
CA ALA A 103 -6.35 7.58 -2.82
C ALA A 103 -7.21 8.30 -3.87
N SER A 104 -6.60 8.78 -4.95
CA SER A 104 -7.26 9.36 -6.12
C SER A 104 -8.24 8.36 -6.76
N ASN A 105 -7.85 7.10 -6.91
CA ASN A 105 -8.72 6.05 -7.42
C ASN A 105 -9.90 5.70 -6.49
N VAL A 106 -9.70 5.74 -5.17
CA VAL A 106 -10.79 5.64 -4.19
C VAL A 106 -11.76 6.82 -4.35
N ALA A 107 -11.24 8.05 -4.47
CA ALA A 107 -12.06 9.26 -4.66
C ALA A 107 -12.86 9.23 -5.98
N LYS A 108 -12.26 8.81 -7.11
CA LYS A 108 -12.97 8.61 -8.39
C LYS A 108 -14.19 7.69 -8.23
N ARG A 109 -14.04 6.62 -7.44
CA ARG A 109 -15.13 5.69 -7.16
C ARG A 109 -16.15 6.25 -6.18
N ALA A 110 -15.74 7.12 -5.25
CA ALA A 110 -16.66 7.79 -4.33
C ALA A 110 -17.61 8.73 -5.09
N ILE A 111 -17.12 9.41 -6.13
CA ILE A 111 -17.94 10.21 -7.04
C ILE A 111 -19.01 9.34 -7.71
N ALA A 112 -18.61 8.20 -8.28
CA ALA A 112 -19.56 7.27 -8.92
C ALA A 112 -20.58 6.73 -7.90
N LEU A 113 -20.12 6.32 -6.71
CA LEU A 113 -20.97 5.79 -5.64
C LEU A 113 -22.02 6.81 -5.17
N SER A 114 -21.69 8.11 -5.19
CA SER A 114 -22.61 9.19 -4.79
C SER A 114 -23.89 9.26 -5.65
N GLN A 115 -23.88 8.66 -6.85
CA GLN A 115 -25.00 8.67 -7.79
C GLN A 115 -26.01 7.54 -7.53
N PHE A 116 -25.67 6.55 -6.69
CA PHE A 116 -26.52 5.41 -6.37
C PHE A 116 -27.24 5.60 -5.03
N PRO A 117 -28.41 4.98 -4.80
CA PRO A 117 -29.04 4.99 -3.47
C PRO A 117 -28.08 4.55 -2.35
N GLU A 118 -28.30 5.04 -1.14
CA GLU A 118 -27.55 4.56 0.03
C GLU A 118 -27.78 3.07 0.25
N VAL A 119 -26.69 2.35 0.48
CA VAL A 119 -26.71 0.94 0.86
C VAL A 119 -26.07 0.87 2.24
N ASN A 120 -26.67 0.13 3.18
CA ASN A 120 -26.20 0.04 4.57
C ASN A 120 -24.79 -0.59 4.73
N LEU A 121 -24.12 -0.96 3.64
CA LEU A 121 -22.76 -1.55 3.59
C LEU A 121 -21.60 -0.53 3.74
N VAL A 122 -21.88 0.77 3.79
CA VAL A 122 -20.83 1.79 3.61
C VAL A 122 -19.90 1.95 4.83
N GLN A 123 -20.09 1.22 5.94
CA GLN A 123 -19.27 1.40 7.15
C GLN A 123 -17.98 0.57 7.18
N THR A 124 -17.91 -0.56 6.47
CA THR A 124 -16.74 -1.48 6.58
C THR A 124 -15.53 -0.97 5.79
N VAL A 125 -15.72 -0.40 4.59
CA VAL A 125 -14.62 0.15 3.77
C VAL A 125 -13.94 1.36 4.45
N PRO A 126 -14.66 2.35 5.00
CA PRO A 126 -14.03 3.45 5.75
C PRO A 126 -13.34 3.02 7.04
N ARG A 127 -13.77 1.92 7.66
CA ARG A 127 -13.05 1.34 8.81
C ARG A 127 -11.67 0.83 8.38
N MET A 128 -11.59 0.07 7.30
CA MET A 128 -10.32 -0.36 6.70
C MET A 128 -9.46 0.85 6.28
N GLY A 129 -10.08 1.86 5.67
CA GLY A 129 -9.40 3.10 5.29
C GLY A 129 -8.72 3.80 6.47
N ARG A 130 -9.40 3.89 7.62
CA ARG A 130 -8.81 4.47 8.85
C ARG A 130 -7.62 3.69 9.38
N GLN A 131 -7.67 2.35 9.32
CA GLN A 131 -6.55 1.49 9.70
C GLN A 131 -5.33 1.78 8.82
N VAL A 132 -5.52 1.79 7.50
CA VAL A 132 -4.48 2.06 6.52
C VAL A 132 -3.91 3.48 6.66
N GLN A 133 -4.77 4.48 6.90
CA GLN A 133 -4.35 5.86 7.18
C GLN A 133 -3.47 5.93 8.43
N GLN A 134 -3.83 5.22 9.51
CA GLN A 134 -3.02 5.18 10.72
C GLN A 134 -1.68 4.49 10.50
N MET A 135 -1.65 3.40 9.72
CA MET A 135 -0.40 2.76 9.30
C MET A 135 0.50 3.71 8.51
N PHE A 136 -0.07 4.46 7.56
CA PHE A 136 0.68 5.42 6.76
C PHE A 136 1.25 6.56 7.61
N LYS A 137 0.45 7.12 8.53
CA LYS A 137 0.95 8.12 9.49
C LYS A 137 2.09 7.58 10.34
N ASN A 138 1.93 6.36 10.87
CA ASN A 138 2.95 5.72 11.69
C ASN A 138 4.25 5.46 10.91
N ILE A 139 4.16 5.16 9.61
CA ILE A 139 5.37 4.93 8.80
C ILE A 139 6.10 6.22 8.45
N LEU A 140 5.38 7.31 8.22
CA LEU A 140 5.98 8.64 8.03
C LEU A 140 6.70 9.11 9.29
N ASP A 141 6.11 8.89 10.47
CA ASP A 141 6.79 9.16 11.73
C ASP A 141 8.06 8.30 11.90
N ALA A 142 7.99 7.01 11.54
CA ALA A 142 9.14 6.10 11.63
C ALA A 142 10.27 6.54 10.70
N TYR A 143 9.93 7.02 9.49
CA TYR A 143 10.88 7.60 8.55
C TYR A 143 11.55 8.85 9.14
N ALA A 144 10.76 9.79 9.66
CA ALA A 144 11.28 11.03 10.25
C ALA A 144 12.21 10.79 11.45
N GLN A 145 11.91 9.77 12.27
CA GLN A 145 12.70 9.42 13.45
C GLN A 145 13.81 8.40 13.18
N ARG A 146 13.90 7.88 11.94
CA ARG A 146 14.79 6.77 11.57
C ARG A 146 14.59 5.53 12.47
N ASP A 147 13.35 5.27 12.87
CA ASP A 147 12.98 4.22 13.82
C ASP A 147 12.59 2.92 13.08
N ALA A 148 13.57 2.03 12.93
CA ALA A 148 13.38 0.73 12.30
C ALA A 148 12.43 -0.21 13.08
N GLU A 149 12.34 -0.06 14.41
CA GLU A 149 11.44 -0.87 15.23
C GLU A 149 9.99 -0.41 15.07
N LYS A 150 9.75 0.91 14.97
CA LYS A 150 8.41 1.44 14.60
C LYS A 150 8.02 1.01 13.20
N ALA A 151 8.94 1.07 12.23
CA ALA A 151 8.70 0.57 10.89
C ALA A 151 8.33 -0.93 10.90
N ARG A 152 9.04 -1.75 11.66
CA ARG A 152 8.73 -3.18 11.82
C ARG A 152 7.35 -3.43 12.43
N ARG A 153 6.92 -2.63 13.40
CA ARG A 153 5.56 -2.73 13.97
C ARG A 153 4.49 -2.45 12.92
N VAL A 154 4.68 -1.42 12.09
CA VAL A 154 3.75 -1.09 11.00
C VAL A 154 3.72 -2.19 9.94
N TRP A 155 4.88 -2.75 9.58
CA TRP A 155 4.98 -3.88 8.66
C TRP A 155 4.18 -5.10 9.14
N LYS A 156 4.15 -5.37 10.45
CA LYS A 156 3.35 -6.46 11.04
C LYS A 156 1.85 -6.17 11.06
N SER A 157 1.43 -4.91 11.22
CA SER A 157 0.00 -4.56 11.29
C SER A 157 -0.74 -4.69 9.96
N ASP A 158 -0.03 -4.90 8.86
CA ASP A 158 -0.61 -5.08 7.53
C ASP A 158 -1.44 -6.37 7.40
N GLU A 159 -1.11 -7.41 8.18
CA GLU A 159 -1.92 -8.64 8.25
C GLU A 159 -3.38 -8.34 8.62
N GLU A 160 -3.62 -7.35 9.51
CA GLU A 160 -4.97 -6.92 9.88
C GLU A 160 -5.71 -6.29 8.69
N VAL A 161 -5.00 -5.58 7.80
CA VAL A 161 -5.60 -4.95 6.60
C VAL A 161 -5.99 -6.02 5.58
N ASP A 162 -5.15 -7.03 5.39
CA ASP A 162 -5.43 -8.18 4.51
C ASP A 162 -6.66 -8.98 4.98
N GLU A 163 -6.76 -9.21 6.29
CA GLU A 163 -7.92 -9.86 6.90
C GLU A 163 -9.20 -9.01 6.72
N MET A 164 -9.13 -7.70 6.95
CA MET A 164 -10.25 -6.77 6.72
C MET A 164 -10.69 -6.81 5.26
N TYR A 165 -9.77 -6.75 4.30
CA TYR A 165 -10.07 -6.84 2.88
C TYR A 165 -10.82 -8.13 2.54
N THR A 166 -10.36 -9.27 3.07
CA THR A 166 -11.00 -10.58 2.85
C THR A 166 -12.41 -10.62 3.41
N SER A 167 -12.61 -10.10 4.62
CA SER A 167 -13.92 -10.02 5.24
C SER A 167 -14.87 -9.15 4.42
N ILE A 168 -14.42 -7.96 4.01
CA ILE A 168 -15.18 -7.04 3.17
C ILE A 168 -15.56 -7.70 1.84
N PHE A 169 -14.61 -8.38 1.21
CA PHE A 169 -14.86 -9.05 -0.07
C PHE A 169 -15.94 -10.12 0.05
N ARG A 170 -15.89 -10.97 1.08
CA ARG A 170 -16.92 -12.00 1.32
C ARG A 170 -18.28 -11.39 1.63
N GLU A 171 -18.31 -10.39 2.50
CA GLU A 171 -19.53 -9.66 2.85
C GLU A 171 -20.20 -9.10 1.58
N LEU A 172 -19.43 -8.38 0.74
CA LEU A 172 -19.93 -7.80 -0.51
C LEU A 172 -20.47 -8.87 -1.48
N LEU A 173 -19.83 -10.05 -1.57
CA LEU A 173 -20.33 -11.15 -2.40
C LEU A 173 -21.68 -11.67 -1.91
N THR A 174 -21.85 -11.85 -0.60
CA THR A 174 -23.13 -12.29 -0.03
C THR A 174 -24.25 -11.31 -0.39
N TYR A 175 -24.01 -10.01 -0.26
CA TYR A 175 -24.98 -8.99 -0.66
C TYR A 175 -25.31 -8.99 -2.16
N MET A 176 -24.31 -9.19 -3.03
CA MET A 176 -24.55 -9.34 -4.47
C MET A 176 -25.42 -10.56 -4.79
N MET A 177 -25.30 -11.65 -4.02
CA MET A 177 -26.10 -12.86 -4.18
C MET A 177 -27.54 -12.68 -3.66
N GLU A 178 -27.73 -11.93 -2.58
CA GLU A 178 -29.03 -11.63 -1.99
C GLU A 178 -29.85 -10.65 -2.84
N ASP A 179 -29.22 -9.58 -3.36
CA ASP A 179 -29.86 -8.61 -4.25
C ASP A 179 -28.96 -8.27 -5.46
N PRO A 180 -29.24 -8.84 -6.65
CA PRO A 180 -28.49 -8.54 -7.88
C PRO A 180 -28.48 -7.05 -8.28
N ARG A 181 -29.42 -6.23 -7.79
CA ARG A 181 -29.43 -4.78 -8.06
C ARG A 181 -28.28 -4.05 -7.37
N SER A 182 -27.72 -4.64 -6.31
CA SER A 182 -26.58 -4.11 -5.55
C SER A 182 -25.23 -4.34 -6.24
N ILE A 183 -25.16 -5.16 -7.30
CA ILE A 183 -23.89 -5.58 -7.93
C ILE A 183 -23.00 -4.39 -8.29
N THR A 184 -23.56 -3.34 -8.90
CA THR A 184 -22.79 -2.17 -9.31
C THR A 184 -22.19 -1.43 -8.12
N VAL A 185 -22.98 -1.19 -7.07
CA VAL A 185 -22.52 -0.51 -5.84
C VAL A 185 -21.44 -1.34 -5.14
N CYS A 186 -21.71 -2.64 -4.93
CA CYS A 186 -20.78 -3.54 -4.29
C CYS A 186 -19.47 -3.67 -5.08
N THR A 187 -19.52 -3.62 -6.42
CA THR A 187 -18.33 -3.60 -7.27
C THR A 187 -17.47 -2.38 -7.02
N HIS A 188 -18.06 -1.17 -6.90
CA HIS A 188 -17.29 0.02 -6.54
C HIS A 188 -16.61 -0.14 -5.17
N LEU A 189 -17.32 -0.68 -4.18
CA LEU A 189 -16.79 -0.93 -2.83
C LEU A 189 -15.65 -1.96 -2.82
N VAL A 190 -15.75 -3.06 -3.57
CA VAL A 190 -14.66 -4.05 -3.72
C VAL A 190 -13.39 -3.38 -4.23
N PHE A 191 -13.52 -2.56 -5.29
CA PHE A 191 -12.36 -1.90 -5.85
C PHE A 191 -11.77 -0.82 -4.93
N MET A 192 -12.61 -0.11 -4.15
CA MET A 192 -12.11 0.79 -3.11
C MET A 192 -11.32 0.03 -2.05
N ALA A 193 -11.87 -1.07 -1.53
CA ALA A 193 -11.21 -1.92 -0.55
C ALA A 193 -9.87 -2.46 -1.08
N LYS A 194 -9.83 -2.90 -2.34
CA LYS A 194 -8.57 -3.35 -2.96
C LYS A 194 -7.54 -2.23 -3.10
N ASN A 195 -7.96 -1.01 -3.43
CA ASN A 195 -7.04 0.11 -3.47
C ASN A 195 -6.49 0.46 -2.07
N LEU A 196 -7.30 0.35 -1.02
CA LEU A 196 -6.85 0.55 0.36
C LEU A 196 -5.87 -0.55 0.81
N GLU A 197 -6.07 -1.81 0.41
CA GLU A 197 -5.10 -2.87 0.67
C GLU A 197 -3.77 -2.60 -0.06
N ARG A 198 -3.81 -2.12 -1.31
CA ARG A 198 -2.59 -1.72 -2.03
C ARG A 198 -1.86 -0.54 -1.37
N VAL A 199 -2.58 0.37 -0.71
CA VAL A 199 -1.93 1.40 0.12
C VAL A 199 -1.20 0.74 1.29
N GLY A 200 -1.80 -0.25 1.95
CA GLY A 200 -1.13 -1.08 2.97
C GLY A 200 0.16 -1.73 2.44
N ASP A 201 0.11 -2.34 1.26
CA ASP A 201 1.29 -2.89 0.58
C ASP A 201 2.43 -1.85 0.46
N HIS A 202 2.14 -0.67 -0.07
CA HIS A 202 3.17 0.38 -0.22
C HIS A 202 3.68 0.90 1.13
N VAL A 203 2.83 0.94 2.15
CA VAL A 203 3.28 1.24 3.52
C VAL A 203 4.28 0.19 4.03
N THR A 204 4.08 -1.09 3.72
CA THR A 204 5.05 -2.14 4.07
C THR A 204 6.36 -2.00 3.30
N ASN A 205 6.32 -1.63 2.01
CA ASN A 205 7.54 -1.35 1.24
C ASN A 205 8.35 -0.20 1.85
N ILE A 206 7.68 0.87 2.28
CA ILE A 206 8.32 1.98 2.99
C ILE A 206 8.99 1.48 4.27
N ALA A 207 8.33 0.60 5.03
CA ALA A 207 8.91 0.00 6.23
C ALA A 207 10.17 -0.81 5.95
N GLU A 208 10.18 -1.61 4.89
CA GLU A 208 11.34 -2.38 4.44
C GLU A 208 12.50 -1.45 4.04
N ASN A 209 12.20 -0.36 3.34
CA ASN A 209 13.19 0.66 2.96
C ASN A 209 13.78 1.39 4.18
N ILE A 210 12.96 1.73 5.19
CA ILE A 210 13.45 2.32 6.46
C ILE A 210 14.36 1.33 7.19
N HIS A 211 13.97 0.06 7.30
CA HIS A 211 14.80 -0.96 7.93
C HIS A 211 16.15 -1.13 7.22
N PHE A 212 16.12 -1.22 5.88
CA PHE A 212 17.34 -1.31 5.08
C PHE A 212 18.24 -0.07 5.25
N PHE A 213 17.64 1.12 5.28
CA PHE A 213 18.37 2.35 5.52
C PHE A 213 19.15 2.31 6.86
N VAL A 214 18.46 1.95 7.95
CA VAL A 214 19.05 1.92 9.31
C VAL A 214 20.07 0.78 9.46
N HIS A 215 19.72 -0.45 9.09
CA HIS A 215 20.54 -1.64 9.38
C HIS A 215 21.45 -2.09 8.24
N GLY A 216 21.24 -1.60 7.02
CA GLY A 216 21.98 -2.00 5.82
C GLY A 216 21.65 -3.41 5.31
N LYS A 217 20.60 -4.04 5.84
CA LYS A 217 20.17 -5.41 5.48
C LYS A 217 18.66 -5.45 5.28
N PRO A 218 18.14 -6.34 4.42
CA PRO A 218 16.71 -6.56 4.29
C PRO A 218 16.11 -7.07 5.60
N MET A 219 14.78 -6.95 5.75
CA MET A 219 14.09 -7.54 6.90
C MET A 219 14.33 -9.06 6.92
N PRO A 220 14.60 -9.65 8.10
CA PRO A 220 14.97 -11.06 8.21
C PRO A 220 13.78 -12.02 8.10
N GLU A 221 12.56 -11.52 8.27
CA GLU A 221 11.34 -12.32 8.25
C GLU A 221 10.69 -12.22 6.87
N ASN A 222 10.21 -13.36 6.35
CA ASN A 222 9.31 -13.32 5.20
C ASN A 222 8.05 -12.59 5.61
N ARG A 223 7.59 -11.67 4.76
CA ARG A 223 6.31 -10.98 4.95
C ARG A 223 5.21 -12.01 5.15
N PRO A 224 4.37 -11.89 6.20
CA PRO A 224 3.14 -12.67 6.30
C PRO A 224 2.27 -12.26 5.10
N LYS A 225 2.38 -13.00 3.99
CA LYS A 225 1.74 -12.64 2.72
C LYS A 225 0.39 -13.32 2.59
N PHE A 226 -0.60 -12.51 2.20
CA PHE A 226 -1.96 -12.89 1.88
C PHE A 226 -2.12 -13.98 0.80
N GLU A 227 -1.14 -14.22 -0.08
CA GLU A 227 -1.30 -15.21 -1.17
C GLU A 227 -1.75 -16.58 -0.67
N GLU A 228 -1.19 -17.08 0.45
CA GLU A 228 -1.65 -18.34 1.03
C GLU A 228 -3.09 -18.30 1.56
N SER A 229 -3.53 -17.15 2.08
CA SER A 229 -4.89 -16.95 2.60
C SER A 229 -5.90 -16.84 1.45
N TYR A 230 -5.65 -16.00 0.44
CA TYR A 230 -6.55 -15.84 -0.72
C TYR A 230 -6.78 -17.16 -1.46
N TYR A 231 -5.70 -17.91 -1.76
CA TYR A 231 -5.84 -19.21 -2.42
C TYR A 231 -6.58 -20.23 -1.55
N LYS A 232 -6.47 -20.16 -0.21
CA LYS A 232 -7.27 -20.99 0.70
C LYS A 232 -8.75 -20.58 0.66
N VAL A 233 -9.06 -19.28 0.67
CA VAL A 233 -10.44 -18.78 0.56
C VAL A 233 -11.07 -19.20 -0.76
N MET A 234 -10.37 -18.99 -1.88
CA MET A 234 -10.88 -19.33 -3.21
C MET A 234 -11.01 -20.84 -3.40
N LYS A 235 -10.08 -21.65 -2.86
CA LYS A 235 -10.22 -23.11 -2.85
C LYS A 235 -11.41 -23.58 -2.04
N GLN A 236 -11.72 -22.93 -0.93
CA GLN A 236 -12.88 -23.27 -0.11
C GLN A 236 -14.17 -22.90 -0.85
N ALA A 237 -14.25 -21.66 -1.37
CA ALA A 237 -15.40 -21.21 -2.15
C ALA A 237 -15.63 -22.06 -3.43
N GLU A 238 -14.57 -22.49 -4.11
CA GLU A 238 -14.66 -23.40 -5.25
C GLU A 238 -15.17 -24.79 -4.84
N GLN A 239 -14.74 -25.30 -3.68
CA GLN A 239 -15.23 -26.58 -3.14
C GLN A 239 -16.70 -26.51 -2.76
N ASP A 240 -17.14 -25.38 -2.21
CA ASP A 240 -18.52 -25.17 -1.77
C ASP A 240 -19.46 -24.92 -2.96
N ALA A 241 -19.02 -24.15 -3.97
CA ALA A 241 -19.80 -23.84 -5.17
C ALA A 241 -19.82 -24.99 -6.21
N PHE A 242 -18.74 -25.80 -6.27
CA PHE A 242 -18.59 -26.88 -7.25
C PHE A 242 -18.15 -28.21 -6.59
N PRO A 243 -19.00 -28.82 -5.75
CA PRO A 243 -18.63 -30.01 -4.97
C PRO A 243 -18.26 -31.23 -5.84
N GLU A 244 -18.71 -31.31 -7.10
CA GLU A 244 -18.36 -32.39 -8.03
C GLU A 244 -16.92 -32.28 -8.60
N LYS A 245 -16.38 -31.07 -8.76
CA LYS A 245 -14.99 -30.85 -9.22
C LYS A 245 -13.96 -31.28 -8.16
N ALA A 246 -14.30 -31.13 -6.87
CA ALA A 246 -13.46 -31.56 -5.75
C ALA A 246 -13.31 -33.10 -5.67
N LYS A 247 -14.35 -33.85 -6.07
CA LYS A 247 -14.34 -35.33 -6.09
C LYS A 247 -13.47 -35.91 -7.21
N THR A 248 -13.40 -35.24 -8.36
CA THR A 248 -12.58 -35.68 -9.52
C THR A 248 -11.09 -35.41 -9.31
N ALA A 249 -10.71 -34.33 -8.62
CA ALA A 249 -9.32 -34.05 -8.25
C ALA A 249 -8.73 -35.11 -7.28
N LYS A 250 -9.50 -35.56 -6.27
CA LYS A 250 -9.08 -36.63 -5.34
C LYS A 250 -8.94 -38.02 -6.00
N LYS A 251 -9.62 -38.26 -7.13
CA LYS A 251 -9.50 -39.51 -7.91
C LYS A 251 -8.23 -39.55 -8.78
N LYS A 252 -7.74 -38.40 -9.26
CA LYS A 252 -6.53 -38.32 -10.09
C LYS A 252 -5.24 -38.47 -9.27
N THR A 253 -5.20 -37.99 -8.02
CA THR A 253 -4.02 -38.11 -7.15
C THR A 253 -3.79 -39.52 -6.58
N LYS A 254 -4.81 -40.38 -6.56
CA LYS A 254 -4.69 -41.78 -6.12
C LYS A 254 -4.23 -42.77 -7.21
N LYS A 255 -4.03 -42.34 -8.47
CA LYS A 255 -3.74 -43.24 -9.61
C LYS A 255 -2.34 -43.11 -10.23
N ALA A 256 -1.39 -42.41 -9.61
CA ALA A 256 0.00 -42.39 -10.07
C ALA A 256 0.85 -43.41 -9.28
N PRO A 257 1.31 -44.53 -9.86
CA PRO A 257 2.28 -45.38 -9.20
C PRO A 257 3.65 -44.68 -9.19
N ARG A 258 4.25 -44.53 -8.00
CA ARG A 258 5.65 -44.10 -7.84
C ARG A 258 6.57 -45.06 -8.59
N LYS A 259 7.05 -44.68 -9.78
CA LYS A 259 8.25 -45.30 -10.36
C LYS A 259 9.45 -44.84 -9.53
N LYS A 260 10.12 -45.78 -8.84
CA LYS A 260 11.42 -45.55 -8.20
C LYS A 260 12.45 -45.23 -9.31
N PRO A 261 13.35 -44.25 -9.11
CA PRO A 261 14.47 -44.07 -10.01
C PRO A 261 15.50 -45.19 -9.78
N ALA A 262 15.94 -45.82 -10.87
CA ALA A 262 17.09 -46.72 -10.88
C ALA A 262 18.36 -45.90 -10.58
N LYS A 263 19.23 -46.49 -9.75
CA LYS A 263 20.58 -45.99 -9.52
C LYS A 263 21.46 -46.40 -10.70
N GLU A 264 22.19 -45.44 -11.25
CA GLU A 264 23.54 -45.58 -11.82
C GLU A 264 24.29 -44.28 -11.58
#